data_AF-A0A0B1R5U3-F1
#
_entry.id   AF-A0A0B1R5U3-F1
#
_cell.length_a   1.000
_cell.length_b   1.000
_cell.length_c   1.000
_cell.angle_alpha   90.00
_cell.angle_beta   90.00
_cell.angle_gamma   90.00
#
_symmetry.space_group_name_H-M   'P 1'
#
loop_
_entity.id
_entity.type
_entity.pdbx_description
1 polymer ?
#
loop_
_entity_poly.entity_id
_entity_poly.type
_entity_poly.pdbx_seq_one_letter_code
_entity_poly.pdbx_strand_id
1 'polypeptide(L)'
;MANDEKQVLKVAQRSEKMLMSLTEQIQAQKEELQENTFYQVYAKAALAKLPKLTRASVDYAVNEMEENGYPFDKRAAGSSTKYAMSIQNIIDIYHHRGVPKYRDRHQDAFTLFVGNLKGGVSKTVSTVSLAHALRAHPHLLYEDLRILVIDLDPQSSATMFLNHERSVGLVEATAAQAMLQNVGREELLNEFIVPSIIPGVDVLPASIDDAFIASRWEELCSEHLPDQNVHAVLYENVVAKLKKDYDFIFIDSGPHLDAFLKNAIAASDLLMTPVPPAQVDFHSTLKYLTRLPELIGIIEESGASCRLQGNIGFMSKLSNKADHKLCHSLAKEIFGGDMLDAALPRLDGFERCGESFDTVISANPSTYVGSTEALKNARSAAEDFAKAVFDRIEFIRLN
;
A
#
# COMPACT_ATOMS: atom_id res chain seq x y z
N MET A 1 -34.38 -21.61 20.27
CA MET A 1 -32.99 -21.72 20.77
C MET A 1 -32.21 -22.80 20.02
N ALA A 2 -32.34 -24.10 20.30
CA ALA A 2 -31.53 -25.13 19.61
C ALA A 2 -31.77 -25.27 18.09
N ASN A 3 -32.95 -24.91 17.57
CA ASN A 3 -33.24 -24.96 16.13
C ASN A 3 -32.72 -23.72 15.39
N ASP A 4 -32.71 -22.57 16.07
CA ASP A 4 -32.22 -21.29 15.54
C ASP A 4 -30.69 -21.29 15.46
N GLU A 5 -29.99 -21.82 16.48
CA GLU A 5 -28.54 -22.02 16.45
C GLU A 5 -28.11 -22.94 15.30
N LYS A 6 -28.86 -24.02 15.04
CA LYS A 6 -28.62 -24.89 13.87
C LYS A 6 -28.84 -24.17 12.55
N GLN A 7 -29.77 -23.22 12.47
CA GLN A 7 -29.98 -22.42 11.27
C GLN A 7 -28.83 -21.45 11.04
N VAL A 8 -28.34 -20.77 12.09
CA VAL A 8 -27.18 -19.89 12.01
C VAL A 8 -25.95 -20.65 11.52
N LEU A 9 -25.66 -21.82 12.11
CA LEU A 9 -24.54 -22.66 11.69
C LEU A 9 -24.63 -23.10 10.22
N LYS A 10 -25.83 -23.49 9.76
CA LYS A 10 -26.05 -23.86 8.35
C LYS A 10 -25.89 -22.68 7.39
N VAL A 11 -26.21 -21.46 7.81
CA VAL A 11 -25.97 -20.26 7.00
C VAL A 11 -24.47 -19.98 6.94
N ALA A 12 -23.77 -20.00 8.07
CA ALA A 12 -22.32 -19.81 8.14
C ALA A 12 -21.56 -20.80 7.23
N GLN A 13 -21.86 -22.10 7.33
CA GLN A 13 -21.25 -23.13 6.47
C GLN A 13 -21.51 -22.92 4.97
N ARG A 14 -22.68 -22.38 4.60
CA ARG A 14 -23.00 -22.08 3.20
C ARG A 14 -22.25 -20.83 2.72
N SER A 15 -22.14 -19.81 3.56
CA SER A 15 -21.37 -18.60 3.26
C SER A 15 -19.88 -18.91 3.09
N GLU A 16 -19.29 -19.73 3.96
CA GLU A 16 -17.90 -20.17 3.86
C GLU A 16 -17.62 -20.90 2.53
N LYS A 17 -18.47 -21.86 2.16
CA LYS A 17 -18.36 -22.55 0.87
C LYS A 17 -18.51 -21.61 -0.32
N MET A 18 -19.40 -20.61 -0.22
CA MET A 18 -19.57 -19.61 -1.28
C MET A 18 -18.33 -18.72 -1.42
N LEU A 19 -17.72 -18.29 -0.31
CA LEU A 19 -16.50 -17.49 -0.32
C LEU A 19 -15.34 -18.26 -0.96
N MET A 20 -15.12 -19.52 -0.56
CA MET A 20 -14.09 -20.38 -1.17
C MET A 20 -14.31 -20.52 -2.68
N SER A 21 -15.55 -20.82 -3.11
CA SER A 21 -15.90 -20.94 -4.53
C SER A 21 -15.68 -19.63 -5.32
N LEU A 22 -16.05 -18.48 -4.77
CA LEU A 22 -15.82 -17.19 -5.42
C LEU A 22 -14.32 -16.89 -5.60
N THR A 23 -13.50 -17.33 -4.66
CA THR A 23 -12.05 -17.11 -4.70
C THR A 23 -11.40 -17.99 -5.74
N GLU A 24 -11.74 -19.28 -5.76
CA GLU A 24 -11.31 -20.21 -6.81
C GLU A 24 -11.70 -19.70 -8.20
N GLN A 25 -12.91 -19.11 -8.34
CA GLN A 25 -13.36 -18.49 -9.59
C GLN A 25 -12.54 -17.26 -9.98
N ILE A 26 -12.28 -16.34 -9.05
CA ILE A 26 -11.45 -15.15 -9.30
C ILE A 26 -10.03 -15.57 -9.70
N GLN A 27 -9.45 -16.54 -8.99
CA GLN A 27 -8.11 -17.04 -9.28
C GLN A 27 -8.04 -17.69 -10.65
N ALA A 28 -8.97 -18.60 -10.96
CA ALA A 28 -9.03 -19.23 -12.28
C ALA A 28 -9.19 -18.20 -13.40
N GLN A 29 -10.00 -17.15 -13.17
CA GLN A 29 -10.17 -16.06 -14.13
C GLN A 29 -8.87 -15.27 -14.32
N LYS A 30 -8.14 -14.93 -13.23
CA LYS A 30 -6.86 -14.22 -13.33
C LYS A 30 -5.77 -15.05 -14.01
N GLU A 31 -5.73 -16.36 -13.75
CA GLU A 31 -4.85 -17.31 -14.44
C GLU A 31 -5.16 -17.38 -15.95
N GLU A 32 -6.44 -17.52 -16.32
CA GLU A 32 -6.89 -17.56 -17.71
C GLU A 32 -6.53 -16.27 -18.47
N LEU A 33 -6.63 -15.13 -17.79
CA LEU A 33 -6.30 -13.80 -18.34
C LEU A 33 -4.82 -13.43 -18.25
N GLN A 34 -3.96 -14.31 -17.71
CA GLN A 34 -2.53 -14.06 -17.47
C GLN A 34 -2.26 -12.82 -16.60
N GLU A 35 -3.16 -12.52 -15.67
CA GLU A 35 -3.07 -11.36 -14.76
C GLU A 35 -2.25 -11.64 -13.49
N ASN A 36 -1.60 -12.80 -13.41
CA ASN A 36 -0.74 -13.18 -12.28
C ASN A 36 0.67 -12.58 -12.38
N THR A 37 0.96 -11.85 -13.47
CA THR A 37 2.24 -11.17 -13.66
C THR A 37 2.02 -9.70 -13.98
N PHE A 38 2.93 -8.84 -13.51
CA PHE A 38 2.83 -7.43 -13.79
C PHE A 38 2.97 -7.15 -15.30
N TYR A 39 1.90 -6.62 -15.91
CA TYR A 39 1.79 -6.47 -17.37
C TYR A 39 2.73 -5.41 -17.97
N GLN A 40 3.20 -4.45 -17.16
CA GLN A 40 3.81 -3.23 -17.68
C GLN A 40 5.20 -3.52 -18.25
N VAL A 41 5.35 -3.25 -19.55
CA VAL A 41 6.61 -3.33 -20.28
C VAL A 41 6.85 -2.07 -21.10
N TYR A 42 8.12 -1.73 -21.29
CA TYR A 42 8.55 -0.56 -22.03
C TYR A 42 9.32 -0.95 -23.29
N ALA A 43 9.06 -0.23 -24.38
CA ALA A 43 9.93 -0.32 -25.56
C ALA A 43 11.30 0.30 -25.23
N LYS A 44 12.41 -0.29 -25.72
CA LYS A 44 13.77 0.25 -25.53
C LYS A 44 13.89 1.75 -25.83
N ALA A 45 13.24 2.22 -26.90
CA ALA A 45 13.26 3.62 -27.29
C ALA A 45 12.56 4.57 -26.29
N ALA A 46 11.61 4.07 -25.49
CA ALA A 46 10.91 4.86 -24.49
C ALA A 46 11.78 5.15 -23.26
N LEU A 47 12.76 4.29 -22.96
CA LEU A 47 13.66 4.45 -21.80
C LEU A 47 14.46 5.76 -21.89
N ALA A 48 14.73 6.27 -23.09
CA ALA A 48 15.42 7.54 -23.29
C ALA A 48 14.64 8.77 -22.79
N LYS A 49 13.36 8.62 -22.42
CA LYS A 49 12.54 9.67 -21.80
C LYS A 49 12.57 9.62 -20.28
N LEU A 50 13.11 8.55 -19.70
CA LEU A 50 13.18 8.41 -18.25
C LEU A 50 14.34 9.25 -17.69
N PRO A 51 14.26 9.70 -16.43
CA PRO A 51 15.31 10.52 -15.82
C PRO A 51 16.68 9.84 -15.88
N LYS A 52 17.76 10.62 -16.04
CA LYS A 52 19.15 10.12 -16.06
C LYS A 52 19.50 9.14 -17.20
N LEU A 53 18.58 8.87 -18.14
CA LEU A 53 18.82 8.04 -19.32
C LEU A 53 18.79 8.87 -20.60
N THR A 54 19.61 8.48 -21.57
CA THR A 54 19.58 8.98 -22.95
C THR A 54 19.58 7.81 -23.90
N ARG A 55 19.23 8.04 -25.17
CA ARG A 55 19.23 6.96 -26.18
C ARG A 55 20.58 6.25 -26.26
N ALA A 56 21.68 6.99 -26.39
CA ALA A 56 23.02 6.42 -26.48
C ALA A 56 23.40 5.63 -25.22
N SER A 57 23.01 6.15 -24.06
CA SER A 57 23.36 5.56 -22.77
C SER A 57 22.59 4.26 -22.48
N VAL A 58 21.34 4.17 -22.96
CA VAL A 58 20.53 2.94 -22.94
C VAL A 58 21.05 1.94 -23.96
N ASP A 59 21.39 2.38 -25.18
CA ASP A 59 21.92 1.48 -26.20
C ASP A 59 23.24 0.83 -25.76
N TYR A 60 24.16 1.61 -25.18
CA TYR A 60 25.41 1.11 -24.62
C TYR A 60 25.17 0.10 -23.49
N ALA A 61 24.36 0.46 -22.48
CA ALA A 61 24.10 -0.40 -21.33
C ALA A 61 23.44 -1.73 -21.73
N VAL A 62 22.44 -1.70 -22.61
CA VAL A 62 21.76 -2.92 -23.07
C VAL A 62 22.73 -3.83 -23.81
N ASN A 63 23.57 -3.29 -24.71
CA ASN A 63 24.53 -4.11 -25.46
C ASN A 63 25.57 -4.76 -24.53
N GLU A 64 26.15 -3.99 -23.60
CA GLU A 64 27.14 -4.50 -22.65
C GLU A 64 26.55 -5.54 -21.69
N MET A 65 25.31 -5.31 -21.22
CA MET A 65 24.60 -6.28 -20.38
C MET A 65 24.29 -7.58 -21.16
N GLU A 66 23.87 -7.50 -22.42
CA GLU A 66 23.66 -8.69 -23.28
C GLU A 66 24.96 -9.44 -23.56
N GLU A 67 26.07 -8.72 -23.82
CA GLU A 67 27.41 -9.32 -23.99
C GLU A 67 27.87 -10.05 -22.72
N ASN A 68 27.48 -9.56 -21.55
CA ASN A 68 27.70 -10.20 -20.25
C ASN A 68 26.65 -11.27 -19.89
N GLY A 69 25.74 -11.60 -20.81
CA GLY A 69 24.77 -12.70 -20.67
C GLY A 69 23.45 -12.33 -19.97
N TYR A 70 23.18 -11.05 -19.72
CA TYR A 70 21.91 -10.61 -19.14
C TYR A 70 20.74 -10.83 -20.15
N PRO A 71 19.68 -11.56 -19.78
CA PRO A 71 18.57 -11.83 -20.69
C PRO A 71 17.53 -10.70 -20.68
N PHE A 72 17.41 -9.97 -21.78
CA PHE A 72 16.28 -9.05 -21.99
C PHE A 72 15.16 -9.73 -22.78
N ASP A 73 13.92 -9.58 -22.29
CA ASP A 73 12.75 -10.11 -22.95
C ASP A 73 12.48 -9.41 -24.28
N LYS A 74 12.20 -10.21 -25.31
CA LYS A 74 11.86 -9.75 -26.66
C LYS A 74 10.55 -10.38 -27.09
N ARG A 75 9.60 -9.57 -27.54
CA ARG A 75 8.30 -10.01 -28.08
C ARG A 75 8.26 -9.83 -29.59
N ALA A 76 7.56 -10.73 -30.28
CA ALA A 76 7.31 -10.59 -31.71
C ALA A 76 6.38 -9.40 -31.97
N ALA A 77 6.76 -8.53 -32.89
CA ALA A 77 5.97 -7.38 -33.33
C ALA A 77 6.01 -7.31 -34.85
N GLY A 78 5.09 -8.03 -35.49
CA GLY A 78 5.08 -8.23 -36.95
C GLY A 78 6.28 -9.05 -37.39
N SER A 79 7.08 -8.52 -38.33
CA SER A 79 8.28 -9.17 -38.88
C SER A 79 9.56 -8.96 -38.04
N SER A 80 9.48 -8.19 -36.95
CA SER A 80 10.63 -7.84 -36.10
C SER A 80 10.42 -8.29 -34.66
N THR A 81 11.51 -8.62 -33.96
CA THR A 81 11.50 -8.76 -32.51
C THR A 81 11.76 -7.40 -31.87
N LYS A 82 10.96 -7.05 -30.86
CA LYS A 82 11.10 -5.80 -30.11
C LYS A 82 11.30 -6.11 -28.63
N TYR A 83 12.16 -5.32 -27.99
CA TYR A 83 12.34 -5.37 -26.54
C TYR A 83 11.02 -5.07 -25.81
N ALA A 84 10.75 -5.87 -24.78
CA ALA A 84 9.66 -5.67 -23.84
C ALA A 84 10.27 -5.55 -22.43
N MET A 85 10.84 -4.37 -22.14
CA MET A 85 11.61 -4.15 -20.91
C MET A 85 10.68 -4.10 -19.69
N SER A 86 10.84 -5.01 -18.75
CA SER A 86 10.14 -4.94 -17.46
C SER A 86 10.69 -3.80 -16.59
N ILE A 87 9.98 -3.45 -15.50
CA ILE A 87 10.51 -2.49 -14.52
C ILE A 87 11.87 -2.95 -13.94
N GLN A 88 12.05 -4.26 -13.75
CA GLN A 88 13.32 -4.82 -13.24
C GLN A 88 14.45 -4.64 -14.26
N ASN A 89 14.19 -4.85 -15.55
CA ASN A 89 15.19 -4.59 -16.59
C ASN A 89 15.64 -3.12 -16.60
N ILE A 90 14.72 -2.19 -16.36
CA ILE A 90 15.03 -0.76 -16.30
C ILE A 90 15.85 -0.43 -15.05
N ILE A 91 15.47 -0.98 -13.90
CA ILE A 91 16.22 -0.89 -12.63
C ILE A 91 17.66 -1.38 -12.83
N ASP A 92 17.83 -2.55 -13.43
CA ASP A 92 19.15 -3.13 -13.66
C ASP A 92 20.00 -2.28 -14.62
N ILE A 93 19.40 -1.69 -15.65
CA ILE A 93 20.07 -0.70 -16.51
C ILE A 93 20.55 0.52 -15.71
N TYR A 94 19.76 1.03 -14.76
CA TYR A 94 20.19 2.15 -13.91
C TYR A 94 21.42 1.79 -13.06
N HIS A 95 21.41 0.61 -12.44
CA HIS A 95 22.49 0.19 -11.54
C HIS A 95 23.75 -0.29 -12.27
N HIS A 96 23.59 -0.91 -13.44
CA HIS A 96 24.71 -1.17 -14.36
C HIS A 96 25.44 0.13 -14.73
N ARG A 97 24.69 1.25 -14.81
CA ARG A 97 25.24 2.59 -15.05
C ARG A 97 25.73 3.31 -13.80
N GLY A 98 25.73 2.66 -12.63
CA GLY A 98 26.19 3.23 -11.37
C GLY A 98 25.26 4.29 -10.76
N VAL A 99 23.98 4.33 -11.13
CA VAL A 99 23.00 5.20 -10.46
C VAL A 99 22.67 4.58 -9.09
N PRO A 100 22.81 5.33 -7.97
CA PRO A 100 22.53 4.80 -6.64
C PRO A 100 21.03 4.57 -6.41
N LYS A 101 20.74 3.59 -5.57
CA LYS A 101 19.41 3.24 -5.06
C LYS A 101 18.99 4.17 -3.93
N TYR A 102 17.72 4.10 -3.54
CA TYR A 102 17.21 4.80 -2.37
C TYR A 102 17.93 4.39 -1.08
N ARG A 103 18.09 3.08 -0.89
CA ARG A 103 18.74 2.47 0.28
C ARG A 103 20.22 2.78 0.43
N ASP A 104 20.86 3.29 -0.62
CA ASP A 104 22.25 3.77 -0.55
C ASP A 104 22.33 5.13 0.17
N ARG A 105 21.22 5.88 0.24
CA ARG A 105 21.09 7.17 0.92
C ARG A 105 20.41 7.06 2.28
N HIS A 106 19.46 6.14 2.43
CA HIS A 106 18.68 5.96 3.65
C HIS A 106 18.78 4.53 4.17
N GLN A 107 19.27 4.37 5.40
CA GLN A 107 19.57 3.04 5.95
C GLN A 107 18.38 2.33 6.60
N ASP A 108 17.33 3.05 7.00
CA ASP A 108 16.16 2.50 7.67
C ASP A 108 14.89 2.84 6.89
N ALA A 109 13.92 1.93 6.95
CA ALA A 109 12.57 2.14 6.46
C ALA A 109 11.96 3.40 7.07
N PHE A 110 11.16 4.12 6.27
CA PHE A 110 10.31 5.20 6.75
C PHE A 110 8.86 4.69 6.82
N THR A 111 8.26 4.74 8.01
CA THR A 111 6.94 4.15 8.27
C THR A 111 5.83 5.20 8.14
N LEU A 112 4.87 4.93 7.25
CA LEU A 112 3.73 5.80 6.96
C LEU A 112 2.43 5.14 7.39
N PHE A 113 1.58 5.86 8.11
CA PHE A 113 0.23 5.41 8.41
C PHE A 113 -0.80 6.30 7.70
N VAL A 114 -1.68 5.69 6.90
CA VAL A 114 -2.78 6.40 6.24
C VAL A 114 -4.03 6.29 7.12
N GLY A 115 -4.21 7.25 8.04
CA GLY A 115 -5.18 7.17 9.13
C GLY A 115 -6.35 8.15 9.06
N ASN A 116 -7.56 7.67 9.36
CA ASN A 116 -8.77 8.47 9.58
C ASN A 116 -9.89 7.58 10.20
N LEU A 117 -10.58 8.09 11.23
CA LEU A 117 -11.73 7.38 11.85
C LEU A 117 -12.98 7.37 10.98
N LYS A 118 -13.07 8.23 9.95
CA LYS A 118 -14.17 8.17 8.99
C LYS A 118 -13.94 6.99 8.02
N GLY A 119 -14.89 6.07 7.96
CA GLY A 119 -14.93 5.02 6.93
C GLY A 119 -15.16 5.59 5.53
N GLY A 120 -14.64 4.93 4.49
CA GLY A 120 -14.91 5.27 3.09
C GLY A 120 -14.15 6.48 2.53
N VAL A 121 -13.19 7.05 3.28
CA VAL A 121 -12.36 8.19 2.84
C VAL A 121 -11.18 7.82 1.96
N SER A 122 -11.10 6.57 1.49
CA SER A 122 -10.02 6.05 0.62
C SER A 122 -8.70 5.79 1.34
N LYS A 123 -8.69 5.38 2.62
CA LYS A 123 -7.47 4.96 3.34
C LYS A 123 -6.73 3.86 2.60
N THR A 124 -7.33 2.67 2.53
CA THR A 124 -6.82 1.50 1.81
C THR A 124 -6.44 1.81 0.37
N VAL A 125 -7.36 2.40 -0.40
CA VAL A 125 -7.10 2.73 -1.82
C VAL A 125 -5.90 3.66 -1.96
N SER A 126 -5.74 4.65 -1.07
CA SER A 126 -4.56 5.53 -1.10
C SER A 126 -3.31 4.76 -0.72
N THR A 127 -3.34 3.92 0.31
CA THR A 127 -2.21 3.08 0.74
C THR A 127 -1.72 2.17 -0.37
N VAL A 128 -2.59 1.33 -0.93
CA VAL A 128 -2.21 0.36 -1.97
C VAL A 128 -1.83 1.04 -3.28
N SER A 129 -2.51 2.13 -3.64
CA SER A 129 -2.16 2.91 -4.84
C SER A 129 -0.82 3.60 -4.68
N LEU A 130 -0.52 4.16 -3.50
CA LEU A 130 0.79 4.78 -3.21
C LEU A 130 1.91 3.74 -3.29
N ALA A 131 1.75 2.59 -2.63
CA ALA A 131 2.76 1.54 -2.65
C ALA A 131 3.09 1.09 -4.08
N HIS A 132 2.07 0.75 -4.87
CA HIS A 132 2.25 0.36 -6.27
C HIS A 132 2.78 1.50 -7.15
N ALA A 133 2.24 2.71 -7.02
CA ALA A 133 2.63 3.84 -7.85
C ALA A 133 4.06 4.27 -7.54
N LEU A 134 4.50 4.31 -6.28
CA LEU A 134 5.89 4.62 -5.91
C LEU A 134 6.87 3.62 -6.52
N ARG A 135 6.60 2.32 -6.39
CA ARG A 135 7.45 1.25 -6.95
C ARG A 135 7.57 1.34 -8.47
N ALA A 136 6.44 1.54 -9.16
CA ALA A 136 6.38 1.54 -10.62
C ALA A 136 6.49 2.93 -11.26
N HIS A 137 6.70 3.99 -10.46
CA HIS A 137 6.68 5.35 -10.98
C HIS A 137 7.79 5.54 -12.03
N PRO A 138 7.49 6.01 -13.25
CA PRO A 138 8.49 6.13 -14.33
C PRO A 138 9.73 6.94 -13.92
N HIS A 139 9.56 7.93 -13.05
CA HIS A 139 10.64 8.79 -12.57
C HIS A 139 11.29 8.33 -11.25
N LEU A 140 10.83 7.23 -10.64
CA LEU A 140 11.42 6.68 -9.42
C LEU A 140 11.98 5.27 -9.61
N LEU A 141 11.90 4.69 -10.82
CA LEU A 141 12.45 3.36 -11.09
C LEU A 141 13.93 3.24 -10.67
N TYR A 142 14.75 4.28 -10.81
CA TYR A 142 16.15 4.24 -10.38
C TYR A 142 16.34 4.19 -8.86
N GLU A 143 15.32 4.54 -8.08
CA GLU A 143 15.36 4.44 -6.62
C GLU A 143 15.27 2.99 -6.15
N ASP A 144 14.79 2.08 -7.02
CA ASP A 144 14.61 0.65 -6.71
C ASP A 144 13.88 0.46 -5.37
N LEU A 145 12.73 1.12 -5.16
CA LEU A 145 12.07 1.10 -3.86
C LEU A 145 11.61 -0.31 -3.46
N ARG A 146 11.85 -0.70 -2.21
CA ARG A 146 11.26 -1.89 -1.56
C ARG A 146 10.16 -1.42 -0.62
N ILE A 147 8.94 -1.89 -0.81
CA ILE A 147 7.78 -1.37 -0.08
C ILE A 147 7.02 -2.52 0.58
N LEU A 148 6.71 -2.37 1.86
CA LEU A 148 5.81 -3.27 2.59
C LEU A 148 4.52 -2.54 2.91
N VAL A 149 3.38 -3.21 2.75
CA VAL A 149 2.09 -2.77 3.28
C VAL A 149 1.68 -3.71 4.41
N ILE A 150 1.47 -3.18 5.61
CA ILE A 150 0.95 -3.91 6.76
C ILE A 150 -0.56 -3.64 6.83
N ASP A 151 -1.35 -4.68 6.63
CA ASP A 151 -2.81 -4.62 6.77
C ASP A 151 -3.18 -4.95 8.23
N LEU A 152 -3.83 -4.01 8.91
CA LEU A 152 -4.38 -4.18 10.26
C LEU A 152 -5.91 -3.95 10.28
N ASP A 153 -6.56 -3.94 9.12
CA ASP A 153 -8.02 -3.95 9.06
C ASP A 153 -8.50 -5.42 8.95
N PRO A 154 -9.29 -5.94 9.91
CA PRO A 154 -9.85 -7.28 9.79
C PRO A 154 -10.72 -7.50 8.54
N GLN A 155 -11.15 -6.44 7.85
CA GLN A 155 -11.80 -6.56 6.54
C GLN A 155 -10.82 -6.93 5.42
N SER A 156 -9.51 -6.94 5.69
CA SER A 156 -8.43 -7.39 4.80
C SER A 156 -8.37 -6.67 3.45
N SER A 157 -8.92 -5.45 3.36
CA SER A 157 -9.08 -4.78 2.07
C SER A 157 -7.74 -4.53 1.38
N ALA A 158 -6.69 -4.13 2.09
CA ALA A 158 -5.37 -3.96 1.48
C ALA A 158 -4.80 -5.30 1.00
N THR A 159 -4.98 -6.35 1.78
CA THR A 159 -4.65 -7.74 1.41
C THR A 159 -5.32 -8.12 0.09
N MET A 160 -6.64 -7.90 -0.04
CA MET A 160 -7.38 -8.18 -1.28
C MET A 160 -6.83 -7.42 -2.49
N PHE A 161 -6.48 -6.14 -2.33
CA PHE A 161 -5.95 -5.30 -3.40
C PHE A 161 -4.55 -5.71 -3.89
N LEU A 162 -3.73 -6.25 -2.99
CA LEU A 162 -2.33 -6.53 -3.25
C LEU A 162 -2.09 -8.00 -3.62
N ASN A 163 -2.82 -8.91 -2.98
CA ASN A 163 -2.72 -10.34 -3.22
C ASN A 163 -4.10 -11.03 -3.02
N HIS A 164 -4.75 -11.33 -4.14
CA HIS A 164 -6.06 -11.98 -4.15
C HIS A 164 -6.04 -13.41 -3.61
N GLU A 165 -4.93 -14.15 -3.74
CA GLU A 165 -4.84 -15.54 -3.28
C GLU A 165 -5.00 -15.63 -1.76
N ARG A 166 -4.64 -14.56 -1.04
CA ARG A 166 -4.72 -14.46 0.42
C ARG A 166 -5.97 -13.74 0.91
N SER A 167 -6.91 -13.41 0.03
CA SER A 167 -8.16 -12.72 0.41
C SER A 167 -9.21 -13.61 1.06
N VAL A 168 -9.15 -14.93 0.84
CA VAL A 168 -10.16 -15.87 1.31
C VAL A 168 -9.55 -17.20 1.73
N GLY A 169 -9.89 -17.62 2.94
CA GLY A 169 -9.33 -18.79 3.63
C GLY A 169 -8.91 -18.42 5.05
N LEU A 170 -8.56 -19.41 5.86
CA LEU A 170 -7.87 -19.16 7.12
C LEU A 170 -6.46 -18.66 6.79
N VAL A 171 -6.27 -17.35 6.74
CA VAL A 171 -4.93 -16.75 6.74
C VAL A 171 -4.41 -16.89 8.16
N GLU A 172 -3.61 -17.93 8.41
CA GLU A 172 -3.06 -18.18 9.76
C GLU A 172 -1.87 -17.26 10.09
N ALA A 173 -1.23 -16.67 9.07
CA ALA A 173 -0.08 -15.78 9.19
C ALA A 173 -0.47 -14.31 8.88
N THR A 174 -1.17 -13.66 9.82
CA THR A 174 -1.59 -12.25 9.69
C THR A 174 -0.65 -11.28 10.41
N ALA A 175 -0.81 -9.99 10.16
CA ALA A 175 -0.12 -8.92 10.88
C ALA A 175 -0.38 -9.00 12.40
N ALA A 176 -1.63 -9.21 12.81
CA ALA A 176 -1.99 -9.30 14.23
C ALA A 176 -1.40 -10.56 14.89
N GLN A 177 -1.33 -11.68 14.16
CA GLN A 177 -0.63 -12.89 14.62
C GLN A 177 0.87 -12.66 14.75
N ALA A 178 1.51 -12.04 13.75
CA ALA A 178 2.95 -11.70 13.81
C ALA A 178 3.29 -10.81 15.01
N MET A 179 2.41 -9.84 15.32
CA MET A 179 2.54 -8.97 16.49
C MET A 179 2.55 -9.76 17.80
N LEU A 180 1.64 -10.74 17.97
CA LEU A 180 1.54 -11.54 19.20
C LEU A 180 2.61 -12.64 19.31
N GLN A 181 2.96 -13.28 18.20
CA GLN A 181 3.91 -14.40 18.19
C GLN A 181 5.37 -13.93 18.35
N ASN A 182 5.66 -12.67 18.02
CA ASN A 182 7.00 -12.06 18.17
C ASN A 182 8.13 -12.85 17.47
N VAL A 183 7.82 -13.41 16.31
CA VAL A 183 8.73 -14.27 15.53
C VAL A 183 9.98 -13.54 15.02
N GLY A 184 11.01 -14.29 14.60
CA GLY A 184 12.25 -13.71 14.08
C GLY A 184 12.08 -12.97 12.74
N ARG A 185 13.07 -12.15 12.35
CA ARG A 185 13.09 -11.45 11.04
C ARG A 185 12.94 -12.41 9.86
N GLU A 186 13.67 -13.52 9.87
CA GLU A 186 13.63 -14.50 8.77
C GLU A 186 12.26 -15.16 8.64
N GLU A 187 11.60 -15.44 9.77
CA GLU A 187 10.26 -16.02 9.81
C GLU A 187 9.21 -15.02 9.32
N LEU A 188 9.30 -13.75 9.71
CA LEU A 188 8.44 -12.69 9.14
C LEU A 188 8.54 -12.64 7.61
N LEU A 189 9.76 -12.66 7.06
CA LEU A 189 10.01 -12.55 5.62
C LEU A 189 9.56 -13.79 4.85
N ASN A 190 9.68 -14.98 5.43
CA ASN A 190 9.45 -16.23 4.71
C ASN A 190 8.03 -16.80 4.91
N GLU A 191 7.39 -16.53 6.05
CA GLU A 191 6.13 -17.18 6.44
C GLU A 191 4.93 -16.23 6.50
N PHE A 192 5.17 -14.96 6.85
CA PHE A 192 4.10 -13.97 7.03
C PHE A 192 3.94 -13.01 5.86
N ILE A 193 5.04 -12.53 5.31
CA ILE A 193 5.03 -11.57 4.21
C ILE A 193 4.81 -12.29 2.89
N VAL A 194 3.88 -11.78 2.09
CA VAL A 194 3.59 -12.31 0.75
C VAL A 194 3.77 -11.23 -0.32
N PRO A 195 4.24 -11.59 -1.52
CA PRO A 195 4.43 -10.62 -2.59
C PRO A 195 3.08 -10.13 -3.12
N SER A 196 3.05 -8.88 -3.62
CA SER A 196 1.94 -8.38 -4.44
C SER A 196 2.16 -8.69 -5.92
N ILE A 197 1.17 -8.35 -6.76
CA ILE A 197 1.29 -8.42 -8.21
C ILE A 197 2.42 -7.56 -8.79
N ILE A 198 2.86 -6.50 -8.10
CA ILE A 198 3.97 -5.64 -8.55
C ILE A 198 5.25 -6.04 -7.81
N PRO A 199 6.27 -6.58 -8.51
CA PRO A 199 7.52 -6.98 -7.87
C PRO A 199 8.18 -5.84 -7.10
N GLY A 200 8.52 -6.07 -5.84
CA GLY A 200 9.10 -5.09 -4.92
C GLY A 200 8.07 -4.34 -4.05
N VAL A 201 6.79 -4.69 -4.17
CA VAL A 201 5.76 -4.37 -3.17
C VAL A 201 5.27 -5.67 -2.55
N ASP A 202 5.36 -5.76 -1.23
CA ASP A 202 4.89 -6.91 -0.46
C ASP A 202 3.78 -6.49 0.50
N VAL A 203 3.04 -7.48 1.02
CA VAL A 203 1.98 -7.27 2.01
C VAL A 203 2.15 -8.23 3.19
N LEU A 204 1.98 -7.70 4.40
CA LEU A 204 1.73 -8.46 5.62
C LEU A 204 0.21 -8.49 5.82
N PRO A 205 -0.46 -9.62 5.55
CA PRO A 205 -1.90 -9.66 5.35
C PRO A 205 -2.71 -9.57 6.65
N ALA A 206 -4.01 -9.31 6.52
CA ALA A 206 -4.99 -9.38 7.59
C ALA A 206 -6.07 -10.41 7.31
N SER A 207 -6.83 -10.78 8.34
CA SER A 207 -7.99 -11.67 8.25
C SER A 207 -9.13 -11.17 9.15
N ILE A 208 -10.34 -11.65 8.88
CA ILE A 208 -11.50 -11.40 9.74
C ILE A 208 -11.27 -11.88 11.18
N ASP A 209 -10.44 -12.90 11.38
CA ASP A 209 -10.09 -13.42 12.70
C ASP A 209 -9.32 -12.40 13.57
N ASP A 210 -8.66 -11.43 12.94
CA ASP A 210 -7.94 -10.36 13.64
C ASP A 210 -8.90 -9.46 14.44
N ALA A 211 -10.20 -9.44 14.11
CA ALA A 211 -11.20 -8.77 14.92
C ALA A 211 -11.32 -9.40 16.33
N PHE A 212 -11.18 -10.72 16.44
CA PHE A 212 -11.18 -11.40 17.74
C PHE A 212 -9.91 -11.13 18.53
N ILE A 213 -8.78 -10.94 17.85
CA ILE A 213 -7.51 -10.53 18.45
C ILE A 213 -7.62 -9.11 19.00
N ALA A 214 -8.11 -8.17 18.20
CA ALA A 214 -8.29 -6.77 18.61
C ALA A 214 -9.20 -6.63 19.84
N SER A 215 -10.28 -7.43 19.91
CA SER A 215 -11.22 -7.39 21.04
C SER A 215 -10.66 -7.92 22.36
N ARG A 216 -9.63 -8.78 22.31
CA ARG A 216 -8.96 -9.37 23.49
C ARG A 216 -7.50 -8.94 23.60
N TRP A 217 -7.16 -7.80 23.01
CA TRP A 217 -5.76 -7.37 22.84
C TRP A 217 -4.96 -7.34 24.14
N GLU A 218 -5.51 -6.74 25.20
CA GLU A 218 -4.82 -6.60 26.49
C GLU A 218 -4.60 -7.95 27.19
N GLU A 219 -5.59 -8.85 27.12
CA GLU A 219 -5.50 -10.21 27.66
C GLU A 219 -4.43 -11.01 26.91
N LEU A 220 -4.49 -11.00 25.57
CA LEU A 220 -3.55 -11.72 24.72
C LEU A 220 -2.12 -11.18 24.87
N CYS A 221 -1.93 -9.87 24.99
CA CYS A 221 -0.62 -9.30 25.29
C CYS A 221 -0.12 -9.71 26.67
N SER A 222 -0.98 -9.73 27.69
CA SER A 222 -0.58 -10.16 29.03
C SER A 222 -0.16 -11.64 29.07
N GLU A 223 -0.79 -12.48 28.25
CA GLU A 223 -0.49 -13.91 28.13
C GLU A 223 0.79 -14.19 27.32
N HIS A 224 0.92 -13.56 26.15
CA HIS A 224 1.97 -13.89 25.18
C HIS A 224 3.18 -12.94 25.26
N LEU A 225 3.00 -11.72 25.76
CA LEU A 225 3.97 -10.62 25.76
C LEU A 225 4.01 -9.87 27.12
N PRO A 226 4.17 -10.56 28.27
CA PRO A 226 3.93 -10.02 29.61
C PRO A 226 4.77 -8.79 30.00
N ASP A 227 5.91 -8.57 29.34
CA ASP A 227 6.84 -7.47 29.63
C ASP A 227 6.84 -6.37 28.56
N GLN A 228 5.99 -6.47 27.53
CA GLN A 228 5.91 -5.48 26.46
C GLN A 228 4.76 -4.50 26.65
N ASN A 229 4.97 -3.25 26.23
CA ASN A 229 3.90 -2.28 26.18
C ASN A 229 2.93 -2.61 25.04
N VAL A 230 1.63 -2.71 25.36
CA VAL A 230 0.55 -3.07 24.42
C VAL A 230 0.40 -2.14 23.21
N HIS A 231 0.95 -0.93 23.25
CA HIS A 231 0.95 0.06 22.17
C HIS A 231 2.26 0.07 21.36
N ALA A 232 3.31 -0.59 21.83
CA ALA A 232 4.61 -0.68 21.15
C ALA A 232 4.79 -1.97 20.32
N VAL A 233 3.88 -2.94 20.48
CA VAL A 233 3.99 -4.30 19.92
C VAL A 233 4.25 -4.30 18.42
N LEU A 234 3.48 -3.53 17.62
CA LEU A 234 3.70 -3.48 16.17
C LEU A 234 5.10 -2.99 15.82
N TYR A 235 5.57 -1.97 16.53
CA TYR A 235 6.90 -1.43 16.29
C TYR A 235 7.99 -2.44 16.66
N GLU A 236 7.95 -2.98 17.87
CA GLU A 236 9.00 -3.85 18.40
C GLU A 236 9.04 -5.22 17.72
N ASN A 237 7.88 -5.82 17.50
CA ASN A 237 7.79 -7.22 17.07
C ASN A 237 7.79 -7.35 15.54
N VAL A 238 7.47 -6.29 14.80
CA VAL A 238 7.38 -6.30 13.33
C VAL A 238 8.25 -5.23 12.70
N VAL A 239 7.89 -3.94 12.85
CA VAL A 239 8.52 -2.85 12.07
C VAL A 239 10.03 -2.77 12.32
N ALA A 240 10.48 -2.82 13.58
CA ALA A 240 11.88 -2.72 13.97
C ALA A 240 12.74 -3.83 13.36
N LYS A 241 12.20 -5.05 13.23
CA LYS A 241 12.89 -6.20 12.64
C LYS A 241 13.04 -6.09 11.12
N LEU A 242 12.15 -5.34 10.47
CA LEU A 242 12.06 -5.19 9.01
C LEU A 242 12.64 -3.87 8.49
N LYS A 243 13.14 -2.98 9.36
CA LYS A 243 13.66 -1.65 8.98
C LYS A 243 14.75 -1.67 7.93
N LYS A 244 15.52 -2.76 7.80
CA LYS A 244 16.60 -2.88 6.80
C LYS A 244 16.14 -3.53 5.49
N ASP A 245 14.98 -4.19 5.53
CA ASP A 245 14.42 -4.96 4.40
C ASP A 245 13.60 -4.09 3.46
N TYR A 246 13.01 -3.02 3.98
CA TYR A 246 12.16 -2.10 3.24
C TYR A 246 12.66 -0.66 3.29
N ASP A 247 12.32 0.10 2.26
CA ASP A 247 12.58 1.53 2.17
C ASP A 247 11.38 2.33 2.69
N PHE A 248 10.16 1.84 2.41
CA PHE A 248 8.90 2.33 2.97
C PHE A 248 8.07 1.20 3.56
N ILE A 249 7.47 1.45 4.73
CA ILE A 249 6.47 0.57 5.34
C ILE A 249 5.19 1.37 5.48
N PHE A 250 4.14 0.98 4.77
CA PHE A 250 2.81 1.55 4.94
C PHE A 250 2.01 0.72 5.94
N ILE A 251 1.22 1.38 6.75
CA ILE A 251 0.25 0.75 7.65
C ILE A 251 -1.15 1.17 7.18
N ASP A 252 -2.03 0.20 6.93
CA ASP A 252 -3.46 0.40 6.73
C ASP A 252 -4.21 -0.15 7.93
N SER A 253 -5.20 0.59 8.43
CA SER A 253 -6.02 0.14 9.55
C SER A 253 -7.49 0.50 9.33
N GLY A 254 -8.35 -0.25 10.02
CA GLY A 254 -9.77 0.05 10.06
C GLY A 254 -10.09 1.43 10.67
N PRO A 255 -11.33 1.90 10.53
CA PRO A 255 -11.78 3.18 11.11
C PRO A 255 -12.02 3.12 12.64
N HIS A 256 -11.65 2.02 13.29
CA HIS A 256 -11.97 1.75 14.69
C HIS A 256 -10.93 2.37 15.63
N LEU A 257 -11.40 2.86 16.78
CA LEU A 257 -10.54 3.37 17.84
C LEU A 257 -10.13 2.20 18.76
N ASP A 258 -9.22 1.36 18.28
CA ASP A 258 -8.81 0.12 18.96
C ASP A 258 -7.28 0.03 19.14
N ALA A 259 -6.82 -1.15 19.57
CA ALA A 259 -5.40 -1.43 19.77
C ALA A 259 -4.56 -1.32 18.48
N PHE A 260 -5.13 -1.69 17.33
CA PHE A 260 -4.43 -1.65 16.05
C PHE A 260 -4.18 -0.21 15.61
N LEU A 261 -5.16 0.68 15.77
CA LEU A 261 -4.97 2.10 15.50
C LEU A 261 -3.86 2.71 16.38
N LYS A 262 -3.84 2.40 17.68
CA LYS A 262 -2.82 2.92 18.60
C LYS A 262 -1.42 2.41 18.26
N ASN A 263 -1.29 1.12 17.93
CA ASN A 263 -0.04 0.52 17.48
C ASN A 263 0.43 1.12 16.14
N ALA A 264 -0.49 1.38 15.20
CA ALA A 264 -0.18 2.04 13.93
C ALA A 264 0.38 3.46 14.15
N ILE A 265 -0.25 4.24 15.02
CA ILE A 265 0.23 5.58 15.40
C ILE A 265 1.62 5.51 16.05
N ALA A 266 1.80 4.62 17.04
CA ALA A 266 3.07 4.48 17.76
C ALA A 266 4.24 4.05 16.84
N ALA A 267 3.95 3.18 15.87
CA ALA A 267 4.97 2.63 14.96
C ALA A 267 5.35 3.57 13.81
N SER A 268 4.58 4.63 13.54
CA SER A 268 4.73 5.46 12.34
C SER A 268 5.64 6.67 12.53
N ASP A 269 6.47 6.95 11.53
CA ASP A 269 7.24 8.18 11.45
C ASP A 269 6.39 9.32 10.86
N LEU A 270 5.38 9.02 10.01
CA LEU A 270 4.50 10.02 9.39
C LEU A 270 3.04 9.55 9.33
N LEU A 271 2.11 10.42 9.76
CA LEU A 271 0.67 10.23 9.56
C LEU A 271 0.24 10.93 8.26
N MET A 272 -0.57 10.26 7.46
CA MET A 272 -1.22 10.81 6.28
C MET A 272 -2.74 10.76 6.45
N THR A 273 -3.40 11.91 6.47
CA THR A 273 -4.85 11.99 6.65
C THR A 273 -5.56 12.26 5.32
N PRO A 274 -6.30 11.30 4.75
CA PRO A 274 -7.20 11.56 3.63
C PRO A 274 -8.36 12.45 4.07
N VAL A 275 -8.56 13.54 3.34
CA VAL A 275 -9.60 14.54 3.59
C VAL A 275 -10.69 14.42 2.52
N PRO A 276 -11.87 13.87 2.84
CA PRO A 276 -12.98 13.76 1.90
C PRO A 276 -13.65 15.14 1.69
N PRO A 277 -14.15 15.46 0.49
CA PRO A 277 -14.68 16.78 0.17
C PRO A 277 -16.14 16.98 0.57
N ALA A 278 -16.87 15.91 0.89
CA ALA A 278 -18.26 16.03 1.33
C ALA A 278 -18.31 16.62 2.74
N GLN A 279 -19.09 17.68 2.96
CA GLN A 279 -19.08 18.48 4.20
C GLN A 279 -19.24 17.66 5.48
N VAL A 280 -20.13 16.66 5.47
CA VAL A 280 -20.38 15.78 6.63
C VAL A 280 -19.20 14.84 6.92
N ASP A 281 -18.51 14.38 5.88
CA ASP A 281 -17.34 13.51 6.01
C ASP A 281 -16.10 14.32 6.38
N PHE A 282 -16.00 15.54 5.85
CA PHE A 282 -14.99 16.53 6.24
C PHE A 282 -15.10 16.84 7.74
N HIS A 283 -16.30 17.15 8.23
CA HIS A 283 -16.53 17.37 9.66
C HIS A 283 -16.15 16.17 10.53
N SER A 284 -16.39 14.94 10.05
CA SER A 284 -15.95 13.72 10.75
C SER A 284 -14.43 13.60 10.80
N THR A 285 -13.75 14.00 9.73
CA THR A 285 -12.27 14.07 9.68
C THR A 285 -11.74 15.11 10.66
N LEU A 286 -12.39 16.28 10.78
CA LEU A 286 -12.00 17.28 11.77
C LEU A 286 -12.10 16.76 13.20
N LYS A 287 -13.17 16.03 13.53
CA LYS A 287 -13.29 15.39 14.84
C LYS A 287 -12.14 14.42 15.12
N TYR A 288 -11.72 13.65 14.12
CA TYR A 288 -10.55 12.79 14.25
C TYR A 288 -9.28 13.60 14.54
N LEU A 289 -9.01 14.64 13.75
CA LEU A 289 -7.84 15.50 13.92
C LEU A 289 -7.79 16.14 15.32
N THR A 290 -8.93 16.59 15.86
CA THR A 290 -9.00 17.16 17.21
C THR A 290 -8.71 16.16 18.33
N ARG A 291 -8.81 14.85 18.05
CA ARG A 291 -8.57 13.77 19.01
C ARG A 291 -7.18 13.17 18.92
N LEU A 292 -6.43 13.44 17.85
CA LEU A 292 -5.06 12.94 17.69
C LEU A 292 -4.15 13.26 18.88
N PRO A 293 -4.13 14.48 19.46
CA PRO A 293 -3.28 14.77 20.62
C PRO A 293 -3.64 13.92 21.84
N GLU A 294 -4.93 13.67 22.07
CA GLU A 294 -5.42 12.81 23.17
C GLU A 294 -4.98 11.35 22.95
N LEU A 295 -5.05 10.85 21.72
CA LEU A 295 -4.59 9.49 21.39
C LEU A 295 -3.09 9.33 21.56
N ILE A 296 -2.30 10.33 21.15
CA ILE A 296 -0.85 10.34 21.35
C ILE A 296 -0.53 10.39 22.85
N GLY A 297 -1.23 11.23 23.62
CA GLY A 297 -1.08 11.30 25.07
C GLY A 297 -1.32 9.97 25.75
N ILE A 298 -2.38 9.24 25.39
CA ILE A 298 -2.65 7.89 25.93
C ILE A 298 -1.50 6.90 25.63
N ILE A 299 -0.93 6.97 24.42
CA ILE A 299 0.20 6.11 24.04
C ILE A 299 1.44 6.46 24.88
N GLU A 300 1.77 7.74 25.00
CA GLU A 300 2.94 8.21 25.77
C GLU A 300 2.80 7.95 27.28
N GLU A 301 1.62 8.15 27.84
CA GLU A 301 1.32 7.86 29.26
C GLU A 301 1.46 6.38 29.61
N SER A 302 1.25 5.49 28.64
CA SER A 302 1.49 4.05 28.83
C SER A 302 2.99 3.69 28.92
N GLY A 303 3.88 4.61 28.53
CA GLY A 303 5.33 4.38 28.43
C GLY A 303 5.82 3.99 27.03
N ALA A 304 4.93 3.83 26.05
CA ALA A 304 5.32 3.67 24.65
C ALA A 304 5.80 5.00 24.05
N SER A 305 6.73 4.96 23.11
CA SER A 305 7.20 6.15 22.40
C SER A 305 6.41 6.35 21.11
N CYS A 306 5.88 7.56 20.89
CA CYS A 306 5.29 7.96 19.62
C CYS A 306 6.39 8.54 18.71
N ARG A 307 6.49 8.05 17.47
CA ARG A 307 7.56 8.41 16.53
C ARG A 307 7.12 9.43 15.47
N LEU A 308 5.87 9.87 15.54
CA LEU A 308 5.28 10.76 14.54
C LEU A 308 6.03 12.10 14.45
N GLN A 309 6.58 12.37 13.28
CA GLN A 309 7.23 13.64 12.93
C GLN A 309 6.22 14.69 12.47
N GLY A 310 5.05 14.26 11.99
CA GLY A 310 4.00 15.14 11.53
C GLY A 310 2.77 14.41 11.01
N ASN A 311 1.77 15.20 10.60
CA ASN A 311 0.54 14.74 9.98
C ASN A 311 0.27 15.52 8.69
N ILE A 312 0.30 14.84 7.55
CA ILE A 312 0.08 15.45 6.25
C ILE A 312 -1.35 15.20 5.78
N GLY A 313 -2.06 16.28 5.47
CA GLY A 313 -3.38 16.22 4.88
C GLY A 313 -3.31 16.10 3.36
N PHE A 314 -4.20 15.33 2.75
CA PHE A 314 -4.39 15.36 1.29
C PHE A 314 -5.87 15.24 0.94
N MET A 315 -6.30 15.92 -0.13
CA MET A 315 -7.68 15.79 -0.58
C MET A 315 -7.89 14.43 -1.26
N SER A 316 -8.90 13.69 -0.85
CA SER A 316 -9.28 12.39 -1.43
C SER A 316 -10.64 12.50 -2.13
N LYS A 317 -10.89 11.73 -3.20
CA LYS A 317 -12.16 11.75 -3.95
C LYS A 317 -12.60 13.17 -4.39
N LEU A 318 -11.64 14.04 -4.69
CA LEU A 318 -11.93 15.42 -5.09
C LEU A 318 -12.61 15.47 -6.47
N SER A 319 -13.49 16.45 -6.68
CA SER A 319 -14.19 16.67 -7.95
C SER A 319 -14.27 18.18 -8.19
N ASN A 320 -14.48 18.60 -9.43
CA ASN A 320 -14.57 20.02 -9.78
C ASN A 320 -15.97 20.61 -9.45
N LYS A 321 -16.33 20.60 -8.16
CA LYS A 321 -17.58 21.17 -7.63
C LYS A 321 -17.28 22.34 -6.69
N ALA A 322 -18.24 23.25 -6.53
CA ALA A 322 -18.06 24.46 -5.72
C ALA A 322 -17.87 24.16 -4.22
N ASP A 323 -18.66 23.23 -3.68
CA ASP A 323 -18.57 22.73 -2.31
C ASP A 323 -17.23 22.02 -2.03
N HIS A 324 -16.75 21.23 -3.00
CA HIS A 324 -15.44 20.58 -2.93
C HIS A 324 -14.29 21.60 -2.90
N LYS A 325 -14.38 22.69 -3.69
CA LYS A 325 -13.40 23.78 -3.66
C LYS A 325 -13.37 24.49 -2.32
N LEU A 326 -14.54 24.75 -1.73
CA LEU A 326 -14.64 25.32 -0.39
C LEU A 326 -13.97 24.43 0.67
N CYS A 327 -14.27 23.12 0.66
CA CYS A 327 -13.66 22.17 1.60
C CYS A 327 -12.14 22.08 1.40
N HIS A 328 -11.66 22.16 0.16
CA HIS A 328 -10.22 22.20 -0.12
C HIS A 328 -9.56 23.46 0.47
N SER A 329 -10.18 24.63 0.33
CA SER A 329 -9.67 25.86 0.97
C SER A 329 -9.62 25.73 2.50
N LEU A 330 -10.68 25.19 3.12
CA LEU A 330 -10.70 24.94 4.56
C LEU A 330 -9.64 23.92 4.99
N ALA A 331 -9.41 22.86 4.21
CA ALA A 331 -8.35 21.90 4.48
C ALA A 331 -6.97 22.56 4.47
N LYS A 332 -6.73 23.49 3.52
CA LYS A 332 -5.49 24.29 3.48
C LYS A 332 -5.34 25.22 4.69
N GLU A 333 -6.42 25.78 5.20
CA GLU A 333 -6.38 26.60 6.43
C GLU A 333 -6.01 25.75 7.67
N ILE A 334 -6.46 24.49 7.71
CA ILE A 334 -6.26 23.61 8.87
C ILE A 334 -4.87 22.96 8.86
N PHE A 335 -4.46 22.39 7.74
CA PHE A 335 -3.16 21.73 7.61
C PHE A 335 -2.03 22.72 7.30
N GLY A 336 -2.34 23.93 6.81
CA GLY A 336 -1.33 24.93 6.49
C GLY A 336 -0.26 24.38 5.54
N GLY A 337 1.00 24.43 5.98
CA GLY A 337 2.15 23.90 5.24
C GLY A 337 2.27 22.37 5.23
N ASP A 338 1.42 21.68 5.98
CA ASP A 338 1.31 20.21 6.01
C ASP A 338 0.19 19.68 5.12
N MET A 339 -0.42 20.55 4.29
CA MET A 339 -1.31 20.10 3.23
C MET A 339 -0.49 19.71 2.00
N LEU A 340 -0.71 18.51 1.47
CA LEU A 340 -0.14 18.10 0.20
C LEU A 340 -0.81 18.87 -0.94
N ASP A 341 -0.02 19.38 -1.88
CA ASP A 341 -0.53 20.07 -3.07
C ASP A 341 -1.25 19.12 -4.04
N ALA A 342 -0.82 17.86 -4.08
CA ALA A 342 -1.47 16.82 -4.86
C ALA A 342 -2.72 16.27 -4.13
N ALA A 343 -3.71 15.87 -4.92
CA ALA A 343 -4.95 15.29 -4.45
C ALA A 343 -5.20 13.98 -5.19
N LEU A 344 -5.91 13.05 -4.55
CA LEU A 344 -6.45 11.87 -5.21
C LEU A 344 -7.87 12.20 -5.73
N PRO A 345 -8.07 12.39 -7.04
CA PRO A 345 -9.37 12.76 -7.59
C PRO A 345 -10.36 11.60 -7.56
N ARG A 346 -11.65 11.92 -7.60
CA ARG A 346 -12.69 10.93 -7.89
C ARG A 346 -12.74 10.70 -9.40
N LEU A 347 -12.27 9.53 -9.84
CA LEU A 347 -12.28 9.11 -11.24
C LEU A 347 -12.85 7.70 -11.37
N ASP A 348 -13.57 7.46 -12.47
CA ASP A 348 -14.17 6.17 -12.78
C ASP A 348 -13.15 5.02 -12.79
N GLY A 349 -11.90 5.30 -13.17
CA GLY A 349 -10.82 4.31 -13.13
C GLY A 349 -10.56 3.75 -11.74
N PHE A 350 -10.57 4.58 -10.70
CA PHE A 350 -10.42 4.11 -9.31
C PHE A 350 -11.65 3.34 -8.84
N GLU A 351 -12.86 3.76 -9.23
CA GLU A 351 -14.10 3.08 -8.86
C GLU A 351 -14.13 1.66 -9.48
N ARG A 352 -13.83 1.55 -10.78
CA ARG A 352 -13.81 0.27 -11.50
C ARG A 352 -12.74 -0.70 -11.02
N CYS A 353 -11.51 -0.22 -10.83
CA CYS A 353 -10.46 -1.11 -10.29
C CYS A 353 -10.80 -1.54 -8.86
N GLY A 354 -11.48 -0.69 -8.08
CA GLY A 354 -11.98 -1.04 -6.75
C GLY A 354 -13.05 -2.15 -6.76
N GLU A 355 -13.87 -2.26 -7.82
CA GLU A 355 -14.85 -3.34 -7.97
C GLU A 355 -14.19 -4.71 -8.17
N SER A 356 -13.00 -4.75 -8.77
CA SER A 356 -12.22 -5.97 -9.02
C SER A 356 -11.06 -6.16 -8.04
N PHE A 357 -10.96 -5.31 -7.00
CA PHE A 357 -9.80 -5.23 -6.09
C PHE A 357 -8.45 -5.12 -6.82
N ASP A 358 -8.40 -4.46 -7.96
CA ASP A 358 -7.13 -4.09 -8.59
C ASP A 358 -6.76 -2.65 -8.21
N THR A 359 -5.46 -2.35 -8.28
CA THR A 359 -5.01 -0.96 -8.28
C THR A 359 -4.97 -0.42 -9.71
N VAL A 360 -5.08 0.88 -9.90
CA VAL A 360 -4.97 1.51 -11.24
C VAL A 360 -3.59 1.33 -11.89
N ILE A 361 -2.58 0.95 -11.09
CA ILE A 361 -1.24 0.62 -11.54
C ILE A 361 -1.18 -0.83 -12.04
N SER A 362 -1.71 -1.78 -11.24
CA SER A 362 -1.68 -3.22 -11.53
C SER A 362 -2.71 -3.66 -12.58
N ALA A 363 -3.83 -2.95 -12.71
CA ALA A 363 -4.89 -3.26 -13.67
C ALA A 363 -4.36 -3.26 -15.11
N ASN A 364 -4.51 -4.41 -15.78
CA ASN A 364 -4.04 -4.60 -17.14
C ASN A 364 -5.00 -3.92 -18.14
N PRO A 365 -4.54 -2.95 -18.96
CA PRO A 365 -5.39 -2.26 -19.93
C PRO A 365 -6.09 -3.17 -20.96
N SER A 366 -5.58 -4.37 -21.23
CA SER A 366 -6.18 -5.28 -22.22
C SER A 366 -7.42 -6.01 -21.70
N THR A 367 -7.54 -6.16 -20.38
CA THR A 367 -8.61 -6.91 -19.69
C THR A 367 -9.52 -5.99 -18.87
N TYR A 368 -9.10 -4.74 -18.65
CA TYR A 368 -9.87 -3.74 -17.95
C TYR A 368 -11.26 -3.51 -18.55
N VAL A 369 -12.29 -3.73 -17.73
CA VAL A 369 -13.70 -3.58 -18.12
C VAL A 369 -14.13 -2.11 -17.96
N GLY A 370 -13.68 -1.26 -18.89
CA GLY A 370 -14.02 0.15 -18.92
C GLY A 370 -13.29 0.92 -20.02
N SER A 371 -13.39 2.26 -20.00
CA SER A 371 -12.64 3.09 -20.95
C SER A 371 -11.15 3.08 -20.64
N THR A 372 -10.32 2.75 -21.64
CA THR A 372 -8.85 2.81 -21.52
C THR A 372 -8.36 4.21 -21.11
N GLU A 373 -9.04 5.27 -21.55
CA GLU A 373 -8.72 6.64 -21.17
C GLU A 373 -9.04 6.90 -19.69
N ALA A 374 -10.11 6.30 -19.15
CA ALA A 374 -10.43 6.42 -17.72
C ALA A 374 -9.36 5.76 -16.84
N LEU A 375 -8.90 4.56 -17.22
CA LEU A 375 -7.81 3.87 -16.52
C LEU A 375 -6.51 4.68 -16.60
N LYS A 376 -6.16 5.18 -17.79
CA LYS A 376 -4.97 6.00 -17.99
C LYS A 376 -4.98 7.28 -17.15
N ASN A 377 -6.10 7.98 -17.09
CA ASN A 377 -6.24 9.19 -16.28
C ASN A 377 -6.13 8.89 -14.78
N ALA A 378 -6.74 7.80 -14.31
CA ALA A 378 -6.62 7.39 -12.91
C ALA A 378 -5.20 6.95 -12.55
N ARG A 379 -4.49 6.25 -13.46
CA ARG A 379 -3.07 5.91 -13.30
C ARG A 379 -2.19 7.15 -13.20
N SER A 380 -2.36 8.12 -14.11
CA SER A 380 -1.62 9.39 -14.06
C SER A 380 -1.84 10.11 -12.73
N ALA A 381 -3.09 10.14 -12.23
CA ALA A 381 -3.40 10.77 -10.96
C ALA A 381 -2.74 10.04 -9.76
N ALA A 382 -2.66 8.71 -9.80
CA ALA A 382 -1.95 7.93 -8.78
C ALA A 382 -0.43 8.16 -8.83
N GLU A 383 0.15 8.25 -10.04
CA GLU A 383 1.57 8.55 -10.25
C GLU A 383 1.92 9.95 -9.73
N ASP A 384 1.14 10.98 -10.09
CA ASP A 384 1.34 12.37 -9.64
C ASP A 384 1.23 12.47 -8.12
N PHE A 385 0.23 11.80 -7.52
CA PHE A 385 0.06 11.75 -6.08
C PHE A 385 1.24 11.07 -5.38
N ALA A 386 1.68 9.91 -5.88
CA ALA A 386 2.83 9.19 -5.35
C ALA A 386 4.12 10.02 -5.43
N LYS A 387 4.35 10.72 -6.54
CA LYS A 387 5.53 11.57 -6.68
C LYS A 387 5.51 12.75 -5.69
N ALA A 388 4.36 13.38 -5.48
CA ALA A 388 4.23 14.45 -4.50
C ALA A 388 4.49 13.96 -3.07
N VAL A 389 4.00 12.76 -2.72
CA VAL A 389 4.26 12.12 -1.43
C VAL A 389 5.74 11.79 -1.28
N PHE A 390 6.37 11.20 -2.30
CA PHE A 390 7.81 10.91 -2.30
C PHE A 390 8.64 12.17 -2.05
N ASP A 391 8.38 13.25 -2.79
CA ASP A 391 9.11 14.50 -2.64
C ASP A 391 8.95 15.13 -1.26
N ARG A 392 7.74 15.01 -0.68
CA ARG A 392 7.48 15.50 0.67
C ARG A 392 8.19 14.66 1.73
N ILE A 393 8.27 13.34 1.57
CA ILE A 393 9.04 12.47 2.46
C ILE A 393 10.53 12.81 2.35
N GLU A 394 11.09 12.93 1.14
CA GLU A 394 12.49 13.31 0.96
C GLU A 394 12.79 14.66 1.61
N PHE A 395 11.89 15.64 1.48
CA PHE A 395 12.02 16.92 2.17
C PHE A 395 12.07 16.77 3.70
N ILE A 396 11.23 15.91 4.27
CA ILE A 396 11.20 15.66 5.72
C ILE A 396 12.45 14.89 6.17
N ARG A 397 12.98 13.95 5.39
CA ARG A 397 14.15 13.15 5.78
C ARG A 397 15.47 13.90 5.68
N LEU A 398 15.52 14.98 4.88
CA LEU A 398 16.72 15.78 4.66
C LEU A 398 16.86 16.97 5.63
N ASN A 399 15.78 17.34 6.33
CA ASN A 399 15.74 18.44 7.29
C ASN A 399 15.45 17.90 8.69
#